data_AF-A0A1Q7BS59-F1
#
_entry.id   AF-A0A1Q7BS59-F1
#
_cell.length_a   1.000
_cell.length_b   1.000
_cell.length_c   1.000
_cell.angle_alpha   90.00
_cell.angle_beta   90.00
_cell.angle_gamma   90.00
#
_symmetry.space_group_name_H-M   'P 1'
#
loop_
_entity.id
_entity.type
_entity.pdbx_description
1 polymer ?
#
loop_
_entity_poly.entity_id
_entity_poly.type
_entity_poly.pdbx_seq_one_letter_code
_entity_poly.pdbx_strand_id
1 'polypeptide(L)'
;MISNDEYNSVVELAIWALTIVREVPHPNQLAVRLTETDPLTGAFVRLHSVVQVLDRIALRDNLGYVSHATMNAIEAALREFLELP
;
A
#
# COMPACT_ATOMS: atom_id res chain seq x y z
N MET A 1 -1.74 -3.46 -2.66
CA MET A 1 -3.19 -3.26 -2.85
C MET A 1 -3.78 -2.88 -1.51
N ILE A 2 -4.68 -1.90 -1.45
CA ILE A 2 -5.27 -1.40 -0.18
C ILE A 2 -6.81 -1.37 -0.19
N SER A 3 -7.45 -1.54 -1.35
CA SER A 3 -8.90 -1.76 -1.41
C SER A 3 -9.25 -3.13 -0.82
N ASN A 4 -10.44 -3.26 -0.24
CA ASN A 4 -10.92 -4.52 0.33
C ASN A 4 -11.14 -5.60 -0.74
N ASP A 5 -11.14 -6.86 -0.31
CA ASP A 5 -11.17 -8.01 -1.22
C ASP A 5 -12.52 -8.15 -1.94
N GLU A 6 -13.64 -7.84 -1.29
CA GLU A 6 -14.97 -7.85 -1.92
C GLU A 6 -15.04 -6.86 -3.10
N TYR A 7 -14.49 -5.67 -2.92
CA TYR A 7 -14.39 -4.65 -3.96
C TYR A 7 -13.44 -5.10 -5.07
N ASN A 8 -12.29 -5.68 -4.71
CA ASN A 8 -11.33 -6.22 -5.67
C ASN A 8 -11.91 -7.40 -6.46
N SER A 9 -12.92 -8.11 -5.94
CA SER A 9 -13.57 -9.22 -6.66
C SER A 9 -14.39 -8.78 -7.88
N VAL A 10 -14.82 -7.51 -7.93
CA VAL A 10 -15.57 -6.95 -9.06
C VAL A 10 -14.58 -6.51 -10.15
N VAL A 11 -14.56 -7.22 -11.27
CA VAL A 11 -13.52 -7.08 -12.32
C VAL A 11 -13.51 -5.69 -12.97
N GLU A 12 -14.68 -5.06 -13.09
CA GLU A 12 -14.89 -3.76 -13.71
C GLU A 12 -14.41 -2.59 -12.85
N LEU A 13 -14.16 -2.81 -11.55
CA LEU A 13 -13.73 -1.76 -10.63
C LEU A 13 -12.19 -1.63 -10.61
N ALA A 14 -11.75 -0.37 -10.56
CA ALA A 14 -10.35 -0.02 -10.37
C ALA A 14 -9.81 -0.57 -9.06
N ILE A 15 -8.54 -0.94 -9.00
CA ILE A 15 -7.91 -1.35 -7.74
C ILE A 15 -7.24 -0.14 -7.09
N TRP A 16 -7.37 0.02 -5.77
CA TRP A 16 -6.63 1.05 -5.03
C TRP A 16 -5.33 0.46 -4.47
N ALA A 17 -4.23 1.18 -4.65
CA ALA A 17 -2.92 0.77 -4.16
C ALA A 17 -2.10 1.95 -3.64
N LEU A 18 -1.02 1.63 -2.94
CA LEU A 18 0.00 2.58 -2.49
C LEU A 18 1.32 2.26 -3.18
N THR A 19 2.10 3.30 -3.47
CA THR A 19 3.44 3.14 -4.06
C THR A 19 4.45 2.68 -3.01
N ILE A 20 5.29 1.71 -3.40
CA ILE A 20 6.47 1.29 -2.64
C ILE A 20 7.72 1.96 -3.25
N VAL A 21 8.55 2.60 -2.42
CA VAL A 21 9.82 3.20 -2.83
C VAL A 21 10.98 2.62 -2.03
N ARG A 22 12.18 2.65 -2.60
CA ARG A 22 13.41 2.26 -1.89
C ARG A 22 14.15 3.44 -1.25
N GLU A 23 13.91 4.64 -1.75
CA GLU A 23 14.49 5.86 -1.20
C GLU A 23 13.88 6.18 0.16
N VAL A 24 14.73 6.64 1.09
CA VAL A 24 14.27 7.07 2.40
C VAL A 24 13.34 8.27 2.21
N PRO A 25 12.07 8.20 2.64
CA PRO A 25 11.14 9.29 2.51
C PRO A 25 11.62 10.52 3.29
N HIS A 26 11.29 11.71 2.79
CA HIS A 26 11.55 12.95 3.52
C HIS A 26 10.83 12.92 4.89
N PRO A 27 11.37 13.49 5.98
CA PRO A 27 10.74 13.43 7.31
C PRO A 27 9.27 13.90 7.36
N ASN A 28 8.89 14.82 6.47
CA ASN A 28 7.52 15.33 6.35
C ASN A 28 6.57 14.43 5.53
N GLN A 29 7.02 13.26 5.09
CA GLN A 29 6.22 12.31 4.32
C GLN A 29 5.85 11.12 5.20
N LEU A 30 4.54 10.93 5.40
CA LEU A 30 4.03 9.71 6.02
C LEU A 30 4.39 8.51 5.13
N ALA A 31 5.14 7.59 5.72
CA ALA A 31 5.54 6.35 5.11
C ALA A 31 5.68 5.23 6.16
N VAL A 32 5.36 4.01 5.75
CA VAL A 32 5.54 2.81 6.58
C VAL A 32 6.70 1.99 6.02
N ARG A 33 7.66 1.64 6.86
CA ARG A 33 8.80 0.81 6.47
C ARG A 33 8.41 -0.67 6.46
N LEU A 34 8.75 -1.36 5.38
CA LEU A 34 8.60 -2.81 5.24
C LEU A 34 9.67 -3.53 6.07
N THR A 35 9.22 -4.46 6.89
CA THR A 35 10.03 -5.23 7.84
C THR A 35 10.58 -6.51 7.20
N GLU A 36 11.34 -7.29 7.97
CA GLU A 36 12.03 -8.51 7.50
C GLU A 36 11.09 -9.62 7.04
N THR A 37 9.83 -9.59 7.50
CA THR A 37 8.81 -10.57 7.11
C THR A 37 7.97 -10.11 5.91
N ASP A 38 8.18 -8.87 5.44
CA ASP A 38 7.46 -8.30 4.32
C ASP A 38 8.22 -8.50 2.99
N PRO A 39 7.51 -8.62 1.86
CA PRO A 39 8.15 -8.55 0.55
C PRO A 39 8.81 -7.18 0.36
N LEU A 40 9.92 -7.14 -0.38
CA LEU A 40 10.71 -5.92 -0.59
C LEU A 40 11.21 -5.28 0.73
N THR A 41 11.63 -6.11 1.69
CA THR A 41 12.20 -5.69 2.99
C THR A 41 13.07 -4.44 2.90
N GLY A 42 12.86 -3.52 3.85
CA GLY A 42 13.60 -2.27 3.95
C GLY A 42 13.10 -1.14 3.06
N ALA A 43 12.21 -1.42 2.09
CA ALA A 43 11.50 -0.40 1.32
C ALA A 43 10.43 0.31 2.16
N PHE A 44 9.82 1.34 1.60
CA PHE A 44 8.81 2.17 2.25
C PHE A 44 7.53 2.23 1.42
N VAL A 45 6.39 2.02 2.06
CA VAL A 45 5.07 2.33 1.51
C VAL A 45 4.81 3.83 1.71
N ARG A 46 4.62 4.61 0.64
CA ARG A 46 4.33 6.06 0.73
C ARG A 46 2.82 6.30 0.77
N LEU A 47 2.33 6.83 1.89
CA LEU A 47 0.89 7.02 2.11
C LEU A 47 0.29 8.11 1.20
N HIS A 48 1.10 9.08 0.79
CA HIS A 48 0.68 10.20 -0.06
C HIS A 48 0.54 9.80 -1.54
N SER A 49 1.00 8.61 -1.90
CA SER A 49 1.04 8.13 -3.29
C SER A 49 0.00 7.03 -3.48
N VAL A 50 -1.26 7.40 -3.23
CA VAL A 50 -2.41 6.56 -3.56
C VAL A 50 -2.57 6.54 -5.08
N VAL A 51 -2.68 5.34 -5.64
CA VAL A 51 -2.86 5.12 -7.07
C VAL A 51 -4.10 4.27 -7.32
N GLN A 52 -4.79 4.58 -8.41
CA GLN A 52 -5.83 3.73 -8.98
C GLN A 52 -5.26 2.95 -10.15
N VAL A 53 -5.40 1.63 -10.11
CA VAL A 53 -5.04 0.74 -11.20
C VAL A 53 -6.32 0.41 -11.97
N LEU A 54 -6.52 1.09 -13.09
CA LEU A 54 -7.69 0.92 -13.96
C LEU A 54 -7.59 -0.34 -14.82
N ASP A 55 -6.37 -0.64 -15.30
CA ASP A 55 -6.08 -1.83 -16.09
C ASP A 55 -5.40 -2.89 -15.22
N ARG A 56 -6.12 -3.95 -14.89
CA ARG A 56 -5.61 -5.05 -14.06
C ARG A 56 -4.51 -5.85 -14.74
N ILE A 57 -4.40 -5.80 -16.07
CA ILE A 57 -3.31 -6.45 -16.83
C ILE A 57 -1.96 -5.78 -16.53
N ALA A 58 -1.96 -4.55 -16.03
CA ALA A 58 -0.76 -3.88 -15.54
C ALA A 58 -0.15 -4.55 -14.28
N LEU A 59 -0.92 -5.37 -13.55
CA LEU A 59 -0.44 -6.12 -12.40
C LEU A 59 0.22 -7.43 -12.87
N ARG A 60 1.53 -7.37 -13.15
CA ARG A 60 2.27 -8.47 -13.77
C ARG A 60 2.77 -9.51 -12.77
N ASP A 61 3.30 -9.05 -11.64
CA ASP A 61 4.02 -9.89 -10.68
C ASP A 61 3.34 -9.82 -9.32
N ASN A 62 3.08 -10.99 -8.71
CA ASN A 62 2.71 -11.08 -7.31
C ASN A 62 3.98 -11.24 -6.47
N LEU A 63 4.35 -10.18 -5.75
CA LEU A 63 5.55 -10.16 -4.91
C LEU A 63 5.31 -10.72 -3.50
N GLY A 64 4.07 -11.11 -3.17
CA GLY A 64 3.67 -11.61 -1.85
C GLY A 64 2.82 -10.62 -1.07
N TYR A 65 2.60 -10.95 0.20
CA TYR A 65 1.74 -10.19 1.11
C TYR A 65 2.58 -9.58 2.23
N VAL A 66 2.25 -8.35 2.62
CA VAL A 66 2.80 -7.76 3.84
C VAL A 66 2.24 -8.48 5.07
N SER A 67 3.03 -8.49 6.13
CA SER A 67 2.64 -8.97 7.45
C SER A 67 1.45 -8.18 8.01
N HIS A 68 0.68 -8.82 8.89
CA HIS A 68 -0.42 -8.15 9.58
C HIS A 68 0.02 -6.91 10.36
N ALA A 69 1.20 -6.93 10.97
CA ALA A 69 1.74 -5.77 11.69
C ALA A 69 1.97 -4.58 10.75
N THR A 70 2.55 -4.83 9.58
CA THR A 70 2.76 -3.81 8.55
C THR A 70 1.44 -3.30 7.98
N MET A 71 0.48 -4.19 7.73
CA MET A 71 -0.85 -3.77 7.27
C MET A 71 -1.56 -2.87 8.30
N ASN A 72 -1.51 -3.22 9.58
CA ASN A 72 -2.07 -2.39 10.66
C ASN A 72 -1.40 -1.02 10.74
N ALA A 73 -0.08 -0.95 10.55
CA ALA A 73 0.66 0.32 10.52
C ALA A 73 0.25 1.17 9.30
N ILE A 74 0.05 0.55 8.13
CA ILE A 74 -0.45 1.23 6.93
C ILE A 74 -1.86 1.77 7.16
N GLU A 75 -2.76 0.97 7.74
CA GLU A 75 -4.12 1.41 8.04
C GLU A 75 -4.15 2.58 9.03
N ALA A 76 -3.37 2.50 10.12
CA ALA A 76 -3.27 3.60 11.08
C ALA A 76 -2.75 4.88 10.42
N ALA A 77 -1.69 4.78 9.61
CA ALA A 77 -1.13 5.92 8.89
C ALA A 77 -2.10 6.48 7.82
N LEU A 78 -2.91 5.62 7.17
CA LEU A 78 -3.96 6.05 6.25
C LEU A 78 -5.07 6.80 6.97
N ARG A 79 -5.48 6.34 8.16
CA ARG A 79 -6.50 7.04 8.96
C ARG A 79 -6.01 8.42 9.38
N GLU A 80 -4.77 8.52 9.86
CA GLU A 80 -4.14 9.81 10.18
C GLU A 80 -4.10 10.72 8.95
N PHE A 81 -3.64 10.21 7.81
CA PHE A 81 -3.54 10.98 6.57
C PHE A 81 -4.90 11.47 6.05
N LEU A 82 -5.95 10.65 6.20
CA LEU A 82 -7.30 10.95 5.74
C LEU A 82 -8.16 11.66 6.80
N GLU A 83 -7.58 12.01 7.96
CA GLU A 83 -8.27 12.63 9.10
C GLU A 83 -9.51 11.82 9.55
N LEU A 84 -9.41 10.49 9.51
CA LEU A 84 -10.48 9.58 9.90
C LEU A 84 -10.42 9.27 11.41
N PRO A 85 -11.58 9.08 12.06
CA PRO A 85 -11.66 8.73 13.49
C PRO A 85 -11.15 7.32 13.82
#